data_AF-A0A2H9NX01-F1
#
_entry.id   AF-A0A2H9NX01-F1
#
_cell.length_a   1.000
_cell.length_b   1.000
_cell.length_c   1.000
_cell.angle_alpha   90.00
_cell.angle_beta   90.00
_cell.angle_gamma   90.00
#
_symmetry.space_group_name_H-M   'P 1'
#
loop_
_entity.id
_entity.type
_entity.pdbx_description
1 polymer ?
#
loop_
_entity_poly.entity_id
_entity_poly.type
_entity_poly.pdbx_seq_one_letter_code
_entity_poly.pdbx_strand_id
1 'polypeptide(L)' 'MVQKAYLGIDVGSISTNLVLMTPSKEIIGELYLYTGGMPIEAVFKGLGELRKK' A
#
# COMPACT_ATOMS: atom_id res chain seq x y z
N MET A 1 -15.66 8.02 -12.03
CA MET A 1 -16.30 6.74 -11.68
C MET A 1 -15.51 6.12 -10.54
N VAL A 2 -16.14 5.49 -9.56
CA VAL A 2 -15.43 4.79 -8.48
C VAL A 2 -15.13 3.37 -8.96
N GLN A 3 -13.85 3.01 -9.01
CA GLN A 3 -13.42 1.64 -9.33
C GLN A 3 -13.26 0.84 -8.02
N LYS A 4 -13.79 -0.37 -7.97
CA LYS A 4 -13.55 -1.28 -6.84
C LYS A 4 -12.11 -1.79 -6.89
N ALA A 5 -11.46 -1.84 -5.73
CA ALA A 5 -10.14 -2.41 -5.55
C ALA A 5 -10.01 -3.04 -4.16
N TYR A 6 -9.00 -3.90 -4.02
CA TYR A 6 -8.54 -4.50 -2.78
C TYR A 6 -7.22 -3.85 -2.40
N LEU A 7 -7.05 -3.56 -1.11
CA LEU A 7 -5.79 -3.07 -0.56
C LEU A 7 -5.12 -4.20 0.21
N GLY A 8 -3.95 -4.63 -0.24
CA GLY A 8 -3.03 -5.48 0.50
C GLY A 8 -2.04 -4.62 1.28
N ILE A 9 -1.78 -4.98 2.53
CA ILE A 9 -0.75 -4.37 3.38
C ILE A 9 0.05 -5.49 4.02
N ASP A 10 1.36 -5.49 3.81
CA ASP A 10 2.32 -6.42 4.42
C ASP A 10 3.33 -5.61 5.24
N VAL A 11 3.38 -5.88 6.54
CA VAL A 11 4.20 -5.12 7.50
C VAL A 11 5.26 -6.03 8.09
N GLY A 12 6.49 -5.84 7.63
CA GLY A 12 7.70 -6.47 8.16
C GLY A 12 8.54 -5.52 8.99
N SER A 13 9.53 -6.07 9.70
CA SER A 13 10.47 -5.30 10.53
C SER A 13 11.36 -4.34 9.72
N ILE A 14 11.65 -4.70 8.47
CA ILE A 14 12.46 -3.88 7.54
C ILE A 14 11.55 -3.07 6.62
N SER A 15 10.51 -3.68 6.06
CA SER A 15 9.69 -3.08 5.00
C SER A 15 8.20 -3.17 5.25
N THR A 16 7.49 -2.14 4.80
CA THR A 16 6.03 -2.08 4.74
C THR A 16 5.64 -1.95 3.27
N ASN A 17 4.92 -2.94 2.76
CA ASN A 17 4.50 -3.06 1.37
C ASN A 17 3.00 -2.81 1.27
N LEU A 18 2.58 -2.00 0.29
CA LEU A 18 1.17 -1.77 0.00
C LEU A 18 0.90 -2.06 -1.47
N VAL A 19 -0.24 -2.70 -1.75
CA VAL A 19 -0.67 -3.04 -3.11
C VAL A 19 -2.16 -2.74 -3.25
N LEU A 20 -2.53 -2.03 -4.30
CA LEU A 20 -3.91 -1.86 -4.77
C LEU A 20 -4.14 -2.75 -5.99
N MET A 21 -5.13 -3.64 -5.88
CA MET A 21 -5.46 -4.63 -6.90
C MET A 21 -6.94 -4.57 -7.27
N THR A 22 -7.27 -4.59 -8.55
CA THR A 22 -8.66 -4.67 -9.03
C THR A 22 -9.24 -6.07 -8.88
N PRO A 23 -10.58 -6.25 -9.00
CA PRO A 23 -11.20 -7.57 -9.05
C PRO A 23 -10.74 -8.47 -10.21
N SER A 24 -10.24 -7.90 -11.31
CA SER A 24 -9.62 -8.64 -12.42
C SER A 24 -8.18 -9.06 -12.13
N LYS A 25 -7.67 -8.82 -10.91
CA LYS A 25 -6.31 -9.09 -10.45
C LYS A 25 -5.24 -8.20 -11.10
N GLU A 26 -5.63 -7.04 -11.59
CA GLU A 26 -4.70 -6.04 -12.11
C GLU A 26 -4.16 -5.20 -10.95
N ILE A 27 -2.83 -5.02 -10.88
CA ILE A 27 -2.21 -4.11 -9.91
C ILE A 27 -2.27 -2.69 -10.47
N ILE A 28 -2.97 -1.81 -9.75
CA ILE A 28 -3.15 -0.40 -10.13
C ILE A 28 -2.36 0.55 -9.23
N GLY A 29 -1.69 0.03 -8.21
CA GLY A 29 -0.77 0.79 -7.38
C GLY A 29 0.03 -0.12 -6.47
N GLU A 30 1.31 0.20 -6.28
CA GLU A 30 2.19 -0.50 -5.35
C GLU A 30 3.18 0.47 -4.71
N LEU A 31 3.59 0.15 -3.48
CA LEU A 31 4.61 0.88 -2.73
C LEU A 31 5.42 -0.07 -1.88
N TYR A 32 6.73 0.18 -1.85
CA TYR A 32 7.67 -0.41 -0.92
C TYR A 32 8.23 0.71 -0.03
N LEU A 33 8.02 0.62 1.28
CA LEU A 33 8.50 1.60 2.24
C LEU A 33 9.39 0.93 3.28
N TYR A 34 10.44 1.63 3.71
CA TYR A 34 11.19 1.22 4.89
C TYR A 34 10.31 1.38 6.14
N THR A 35 10.10 0.32 6.92
CA THR A 35 9.30 0.34 8.15
C THR A 35 9.99 1.16 9.23
N GLY A 36 11.31 1.02 9.37
CA GLY A 36 12.09 1.77 10.37
C GLY A 36 11.64 1.59 11.82
N GLY A 37 11.05 0.44 12.17
CA GLY A 37 10.45 0.22 13.49
C GLY A 37 9.19 1.03 13.78
N MET A 38 8.67 1.76 12.78
CA MET A 38 7.53 2.67 12.85
C MET A 38 6.40 2.19 11.92
N PRO A 39 5.78 1.02 12.20
CA PRO A 39 4.85 0.37 11.28
C PRO A 39 3.59 1.19 11.02
N ILE A 40 3.09 1.90 12.04
CA ILE A 40 1.87 2.70 11.93
C ILE A 40 2.12 3.88 10.97
N GLU A 41 3.24 4.56 11.14
CA GLU A 41 3.66 5.71 10.33
C GLU A 41 3.96 5.28 8.89
N ALA A 42 4.63 4.15 8.71
CA ALA A 42 4.93 3.60 7.39
C ALA A 42 3.64 3.28 6.62
N VAL A 43 2.64 2.67 7.27
CA VAL A 43 1.34 2.40 6.65
C VAL A 43 0.61 3.69 6.29
N PHE A 44 0.52 4.66 7.20
CA PHE A 44 -0.16 5.94 6.91
C PHE A 44 0.51 6.72 5.78
N LYS A 45 1.85 6.74 5.76
CA LYS A 45 2.62 7.30 4.66
C LYS A 45 2.29 6.58 3.35
N GLY A 46 2.29 5.25 3.36
CA GLY A 46 1.94 4.43 2.19
C GLY A 46 0.54 4.72 1.65
N LEU A 47 -0.47 4.82 2.52
CA LEU A 47 -1.82 5.18 2.12
C LEU A 47 -1.89 6.59 1.48
N GLY A 48 -1.14 7.54 2.04
CA GLY A 48 -1.05 8.89 1.52
C GLY A 48 -0.39 8.96 0.14
N GLU A 49 0.67 8.18 -0.09
CA GLU A 49 1.35 8.09 -1.38
C GLU A 49 0.50 7.34 -2.42
N LEU A 50 -0.21 6.27 -2.04
CA LEU A 50 -1.12 5.55 -2.94
C LEU A 50 -2.25 6.45 -3.46
N ARG A 51 -2.76 7.36 -2.62
CA ARG A 51 -3.82 8.30 -3.03
C ARG A 51 -3.39 9.29 -4.12
N LYS A 52 -2.10 9.52 -4.29
CA LYS A 52 -1.57 10.45 -5.30
C LYS A 52 -1.40 9.80 -6.69
N LYS A 53 -1.48 8.47 -6.75
CA LYS A 53 -1.46 7.69 -7.99
C LYS A 53 -2.89 7.56 -8.51
#